data_AF-M3XS96-F1
#
_entry.id   AF-M3XS96-F1
#
_cell.length_a   1.000
_cell.length_b   1.000
_cell.length_c   1.000
_cell.angle_alpha   90.00
_cell.angle_beta   90.00
_cell.angle_gamma   90.00
#
_symmetry.space_group_name_H-M   'P 1'
#
loop_
_entity.id
_entity.type
_entity.pdbx_description
1 polymer ?
#
loop_
_entity_poly.entity_id
_entity_poly.type
_entity_poly.pdbx_seq_one_letter_code
_entity_poly.pdbx_strand_id
1 'polypeptide(L)'
;MHNGDWTFQILVMLEMTPQQGDVYSCQVEHPSLDSPVTVEWRLQADSARSKMLAGVGGLVLGFIALGMSFILRFRSQRGLLN
;
A
#
# COMPACT_ATOMS: atom_id res chain seq x y z
N MET A 1 11.63 22.27 -26.99
CA MET A 1 11.37 23.48 -26.18
C MET A 1 12.62 23.73 -25.35
N HIS A 2 13.13 24.97 -25.38
CA HIS A 2 14.36 25.34 -24.67
C HIS A 2 13.98 26.09 -23.40
N ASN A 3 14.61 25.74 -22.28
CA ASN A 3 14.27 26.29 -20.97
C ASN A 3 14.92 27.67 -20.70
N GLY A 4 15.74 28.17 -21.63
CA GLY A 4 16.41 29.49 -21.52
C GLY A 4 17.71 29.47 -20.71
N ASP A 5 18.09 28.31 -20.18
CA ASP A 5 19.24 28.06 -19.33
C ASP A 5 20.16 26.97 -19.92
N TRP A 6 20.18 26.82 -21.25
CA TRP A 6 20.91 25.77 -21.96
C TRP A 6 20.37 24.34 -21.76
N THR A 7 19.21 24.17 -21.09
CA THR A 7 18.57 22.87 -20.91
C THR A 7 17.35 22.68 -21.82
N PHE A 8 16.93 21.42 -21.98
CA PHE A 8 15.78 21.03 -22.79
C PHE A 8 14.88 20.08 -22.00
N GLN A 9 13.58 20.25 -22.17
CA GLN A 9 12.58 19.38 -21.57
C GLN A 9 11.58 18.90 -22.62
N ILE A 10 11.21 17.63 -22.51
CA ILE A 10 10.19 16.97 -23.33
C ILE A 10 9.26 16.23 -22.39
N LEU A 11 7.95 16.46 -22.55
CA LEU A 11 6.90 15.73 -21.84
C LEU A 11 6.22 14.79 -22.82
N VAL A 12 6.19 13.49 -22.49
CA VAL A 12 5.49 12.47 -23.26
C VAL A 12 4.31 11.97 -22.44
N MET A 13 3.12 12.04 -23.02
CA MET A 13 1.87 11.59 -22.40
C MET A 13 1.36 10.35 -23.13
N LEU A 14 1.00 9.32 -22.38
CA LEU A 14 0.40 8.09 -22.88
C LEU A 14 -1.07 8.02 -22.43
N GLU A 15 -2.00 8.18 -23.37
CA GLU A 15 -3.44 8.09 -23.08
C GLU A 15 -3.90 6.63 -23.07
N MET A 16 -4.32 6.13 -21.91
CA MET A 16 -4.77 4.76 -21.72
C MET A 16 -5.56 4.60 -20.41
N THR A 17 -6.26 3.48 -20.25
CA THR A 17 -6.87 3.04 -18.99
C THR A 17 -6.00 1.97 -18.33
N PRO A 18 -5.16 2.32 -17.34
CA PRO A 18 -4.27 1.35 -16.72
C PRO A 18 -5.05 0.32 -15.91
N GLN A 19 -4.65 -0.96 -15.97
CA GLN A 19 -5.29 -2.04 -15.21
C GLN A 19 -4.44 -2.52 -14.04
N GLN A 20 -5.11 -3.11 -13.04
CA GLN A 20 -4.42 -3.64 -11.87
C GLN A 20 -3.48 -4.78 -12.27
N GLY A 21 -2.20 -4.64 -11.95
CA GLY A 21 -1.16 -5.59 -12.34
C GLY A 21 -0.32 -5.15 -13.54
N ASP A 22 -0.77 -4.13 -14.27
CA ASP A 22 0.02 -3.55 -15.35
C ASP A 22 1.24 -2.81 -14.78
N VAL A 23 2.37 -2.97 -15.48
CA VAL A 23 3.60 -2.23 -15.23
C VAL A 23 3.93 -1.44 -16.47
N TYR A 24 4.03 -0.14 -16.32
CA TYR A 24 4.42 0.77 -17.39
C TYR A 24 5.83 1.27 -17.13
N SER A 25 6.57 1.59 -18.19
CA SER A 25 7.92 2.10 -18.08
C SER A 25 8.13 3.29 -18.99
N CYS A 26 8.69 4.37 -18.44
CA CYS A 26 9.23 5.47 -19.21
C CYS A 26 10.73 5.25 -19.39
N GLN A 27 11.18 5.09 -20.63
CA GLN A 27 12.59 4.92 -20.97
C GLN A 27 13.13 6.18 -21.65
N VAL A 28 14.27 6.66 -21.19
CA VAL A 28 14.95 7.84 -21.71
C VAL A 28 16.32 7.43 -22.24
N GLU A 29 16.53 7.66 -23.52
CA GLU A 29 17.81 7.55 -24.19
C GLU A 29 18.34 8.95 -24.51
N HIS A 30 19.59 9.21 -24.13
CA HIS A 30 20.22 10.50 -24.35
C HIS A 30 21.74 10.33 -24.52
N PRO A 31 22.40 11.04 -25.45
CA PRO A 31 23.84 10.90 -25.69
C PRO A 31 24.74 11.18 -24.47
N SER A 32 24.24 11.93 -23.48
CA SER A 32 24.98 12.20 -22.25
C SER A 32 24.84 11.09 -21.19
N LEU A 33 24.04 10.05 -21.45
CA LEU A 33 23.82 8.92 -20.56
C LEU A 33 24.57 7.71 -21.11
N ASP A 34 25.38 7.05 -20.26
CA ASP A 34 26.10 5.83 -20.65
C ASP A 34 25.15 4.63 -20.90
N SER A 35 23.96 4.66 -20.31
CA SER A 35 22.91 3.65 -20.46
C SER A 35 21.52 4.28 -20.36
N PRO A 36 20.48 3.69 -20.97
CA PRO A 36 19.12 4.21 -20.88
C PRO A 36 18.63 4.27 -19.43
N VAL A 37 17.92 5.36 -19.09
CA VAL A 37 17.27 5.51 -17.78
C VAL A 37 15.83 5.05 -17.92
N THR A 38 15.42 4.08 -17.11
CA THR A 38 14.06 3.54 -17.11
C THR A 38 13.38 3.79 -15.77
N VAL A 39 12.19 4.37 -15.80
CA VAL A 39 11.35 4.61 -14.63
C VAL A 39 10.08 3.79 -14.76
N GLU A 40 9.87 2.84 -13.83
CA GLU A 40 8.64 2.06 -13.77
C GLU A 40 7.52 2.83 -13.07
N TRP A 41 6.32 2.67 -13.60
CA TRP A 41 5.07 3.19 -13.05
C TRP A 41 4.09 2.02 -12.87
N ARG A 42 3.56 1.89 -11.67
CA ARG A 42 2.60 0.83 -11.30
C ARG A 42 1.38 1.48 -10.71
N LEU A 43 0.20 0.96 -11.04
CA LEU A 43 -1.01 1.32 -10.31
C LEU A 43 -0.88 0.82 -8.87
N GLN A 44 -0.66 1.74 -7.94
CA GLN A 44 -0.54 1.44 -6.53
C GLN A 44 -1.88 0.88 -6.03
N ALA A 45 -1.91 -0.40 -5.68
CA ALA A 45 -3.05 -1.06 -5.03
C ALA A 45 -3.16 -0.67 -3.54
N ASP A 46 -2.86 0.59 -3.20
CA ASP A 46 -2.59 1.02 -1.83
C ASP A 46 -3.81 0.97 -0.90
N SER A 47 -5.01 0.86 -1.46
CA SER A 47 -6.23 0.82 -0.65
C SER A 47 -6.51 -0.55 -0.02
N ALA A 48 -6.01 -1.66 -0.60
CA ALA A 48 -6.36 -3.00 -0.11
C ALA A 48 -5.51 -3.44 1.10
N ARG A 49 -4.21 -3.10 1.10
CA ARG A 49 -3.25 -3.58 2.11
C ARG A 49 -3.40 -2.90 3.47
N SER A 50 -3.72 -1.60 3.48
CA SER A 50 -3.94 -0.84 4.72
C SER A 50 -5.24 -1.25 5.43
N LYS A 51 -6.30 -1.56 4.66
CA LYS A 51 -7.60 -1.98 5.21
C LYS A 51 -7.55 -3.35 5.91
N MET A 52 -6.71 -4.27 5.43
CA MET A 52 -6.56 -5.59 6.06
C MET A 52 -5.88 -5.52 7.44
N LEU A 53 -4.89 -4.63 7.63
CA LEU A 53 -4.18 -4.49 8.90
C LEU A 53 -5.08 -3.96 10.03
N ALA A 54 -5.94 -2.99 9.73
CA ALA A 54 -6.90 -2.48 10.71
C ALA A 54 -7.98 -3.52 11.08
N GLY A 55 -8.45 -4.32 10.12
CA GLY A 55 -9.44 -5.36 10.36
C GLY A 55 -8.92 -6.50 11.25
N VAL A 56 -7.71 -6.97 10.97
CA VAL A 56 -7.09 -8.06 11.77
C VAL A 56 -6.77 -7.61 13.19
N GLY A 57 -6.28 -6.37 13.38
CA GLY A 57 -6.01 -5.82 14.71
C GLY A 57 -7.25 -5.77 15.60
N GLY A 58 -8.40 -5.34 15.04
CA GLY A 58 -9.67 -5.30 15.77
C GLY A 58 -10.19 -6.69 16.18
N LEU A 59 -10.04 -7.69 15.31
CA LEU A 59 -10.47 -9.07 15.58
C LEU A 59 -9.70 -9.69 16.76
N VAL A 60 -8.38 -9.53 16.78
CA VAL A 60 -7.51 -10.07 17.84
C VAL A 60 -7.83 -9.44 19.19
N LEU A 61 -7.99 -8.11 19.25
CA LEU A 61 -8.39 -7.42 20.47
C LEU A 61 -9.78 -7.86 20.97
N GLY A 62 -10.72 -8.11 20.05
CA GLY A 62 -12.04 -8.66 20.36
C GLY A 62 -11.98 -10.02 21.05
N PHE A 63 -11.18 -10.96 20.53
CA PHE A 63 -11.01 -12.28 21.15
C PHE A 63 -10.39 -12.23 22.55
N ILE A 64 -9.40 -11.36 22.76
CA ILE A 64 -8.78 -11.18 24.09
C ILE A 64 -9.80 -10.66 25.09
N ALA A 65 -10.59 -9.65 24.71
CA ALA A 65 -11.63 -9.09 25.58
C ALA A 65 -12.73 -10.11 25.92
N LEU A 66 -13.16 -10.92 24.93
CA LEU A 66 -14.14 -11.99 25.14
C LEU A 66 -13.60 -13.09 26.06
N GLY A 67 -12.36 -13.54 25.84
CA GLY A 67 -11.70 -14.55 26.68
C GLY A 67 -11.57 -14.09 28.13
N MET A 68 -11.08 -12.87 28.36
CA MET A 68 -10.98 -12.27 29.69
C MET A 68 -12.35 -12.19 30.38
N SER A 69 -13.37 -11.70 29.67
CA SER A 69 -14.73 -11.58 30.20
C SER A 69 -15.33 -12.94 30.57
N PHE A 70 -15.09 -13.97 29.74
CA PHE A 70 -15.56 -15.33 30.00
C PHE A 70 -14.88 -15.92 31.24
N ILE A 71 -13.57 -15.79 31.38
CA ILE A 71 -12.82 -16.28 32.54
C ILE A 71 -13.30 -15.60 33.83
N LEU A 72 -13.47 -14.28 33.82
CA LEU A 72 -13.96 -13.54 34.98
C LEU A 72 -15.37 -13.97 35.38
N ARG A 73 -16.29 -14.11 34.42
CA ARG A 73 -17.64 -14.62 34.69
C ARG A 73 -17.61 -16.04 35.24
N PHE A 74 -16.81 -16.93 34.66
CA PHE A 74 -16.71 -18.30 35.11
C PHE A 74 -16.10 -18.42 36.51
N ARG A 75 -15.11 -17.58 36.85
CA ARG A 75 -14.55 -17.51 38.20
C ARG A 75 -15.54 -16.93 39.21
N SER A 76 -16.32 -15.92 38.83
CA SER A 76 -17.39 -15.36 39.68
C SER A 76 -18.47 -16.40 39.99
N GLN A 77 -18.91 -17.19 39.00
CA GLN A 77 -19.86 -18.27 39.21
C GLN A 77 -19.30 -19.36 40.13
N ARG A 78 -18.00 -19.67 40.03
CA ARG A 78 -17.33 -20.64 40.93
C ARG A 78 -17.07 -20.10 42.34
N GLY A 79 -16.96 -18.80 42.53
CA GLY A 79 -16.84 -18.16 43.85
C GLY A 79 -18.19 -17.95 44.55
N LEU A 80 -19.31 -18.06 43.85
CA LEU A 80 -20.67 -17.96 44.41
C LEU A 80 -21.25 -19.33 44.82
N LEU A 81 -20.66 -20.43 44.34
CA LEU A 81 -21.08 -21.83 44.58
C LEU A 81 -20.23 -22.55 45.63
N ASN A 82 -19.37 -21.83 46.37
CA ASN A 82 -18.43 -22.39 47.34
C ASN A 82 -18.55 -21.70 48.70
#